data_AF-A0A822YH05-F1
#
_entry.id   AF-A0A822YH05-F1
#
_cell.length_a   1.000
_cell.length_b   1.000
_cell.length_c   1.000
_cell.angle_alpha   90.00
_cell.angle_beta   90.00
_cell.angle_gamma   90.00
#
_symmetry.space_group_name_H-M   'P 1'
#
loop_
_entity.id
_entity.type
_entity.pdbx_description
1 polymer ?
#
loop_
_entity_poly.entity_id
_entity_poly.type
_entity_poly.pdbx_seq_one_letter_code
_entity_poly.pdbx_strand_id
1 'polypeptide(L)'
;MVHAVSIHDGLASYACRFTEMQHFAIGELHGHSSIARLLLFYARILFGIVDHTQGTGISNSGLVCFNRRLLAMFEDDLPYQVCITPSNDLETVSCYDFQGQLRSAMIVHPKLDPVSGKLFDLFYDVVQKPYLKYYSFSPDGWKSPDIEIPVDEPTMMHDFAITDRFMVIPNQ
;
A
#
# COMPACT_ATOMS: atom_id res chain seq x y z
N MET A 1 -9.11 -7.96 -4.51
CA MET A 1 -10.28 -7.76 -5.40
C MET A 1 -11.05 -6.57 -4.86
N VAL A 2 -11.30 -5.58 -5.71
CA VAL A 2 -12.05 -4.37 -5.34
C VAL A 2 -13.48 -4.51 -5.79
N HIS A 3 -14.42 -4.15 -4.92
CA HIS A 3 -15.85 -4.05 -5.23
C HIS A 3 -16.25 -2.57 -5.18
N ALA A 4 -16.90 -2.09 -6.23
CA ALA A 4 -17.41 -0.73 -6.30
C ALA A 4 -18.93 -0.74 -6.47
N VAL A 5 -19.60 0.10 -5.69
CA VAL A 5 -21.03 0.39 -5.81
C VAL A 5 -21.17 1.90 -6.01
N SER A 6 -21.51 2.33 -7.22
CA SER A 6 -21.81 3.74 -7.50
C SER A 6 -23.29 3.98 -7.26
N ILE A 7 -23.63 5.02 -6.49
CA ILE A 7 -25.01 5.40 -6.19
C ILE A 7 -25.24 6.84 -6.69
N HIS A 8 -26.17 7.02 -7.61
CA HIS A 8 -26.52 8.33 -8.17
C HIS A 8 -28.02 8.38 -8.49
N ASP A 9 -28.71 9.44 -8.05
CA ASP A 9 -30.16 9.65 -8.26
C ASP A 9 -31.04 8.44 -7.91
N GLY A 10 -30.70 7.71 -6.84
CA GLY A 10 -31.45 6.53 -6.41
C GLY A 10 -31.22 5.27 -7.26
N LEU A 11 -30.34 5.32 -8.26
CA LEU A 11 -29.86 4.17 -9.01
C LEU A 11 -28.52 3.69 -8.47
N ALA A 12 -28.26 2.39 -8.62
CA ALA A 12 -26.99 1.77 -8.24
C ALA A 12 -26.39 0.99 -9.41
N SER A 13 -25.07 1.07 -9.57
CA SER A 13 -24.28 0.18 -10.43
C SER A 13 -23.21 -0.53 -9.63
N TYR A 14 -22.86 -1.75 -10.05
CA TYR A 14 -21.89 -2.60 -9.38
C TYR A 14 -20.80 -3.05 -10.33
N ALA A 15 -19.56 -3.01 -9.87
CA ALA A 15 -18.41 -3.60 -10.53
C ALA A 15 -17.50 -4.31 -9.51
N CYS A 16 -16.85 -5.38 -9.97
CA CYS A 16 -15.77 -6.01 -9.21
C CYS A 16 -14.65 -6.44 -10.13
N ARG A 17 -13.42 -6.11 -9.75
CA ARG A 17 -12.21 -6.43 -10.51
C ARG A 17 -11.08 -6.80 -9.57
N PHE A 18 -10.21 -7.68 -10.04
CA PHE A 18 -8.92 -7.88 -9.40
C PHE A 18 -8.03 -6.68 -9.70
N THR A 19 -7.19 -6.31 -8.75
CA THR A 19 -6.10 -5.38 -9.01
C THR A 19 -5.12 -6.10 -9.91
N GLU A 20 -4.94 -5.63 -11.14
CA GLU A 20 -4.06 -6.28 -12.11
C GLU A 20 -2.60 -5.98 -11.76
N MET A 21 -1.97 -6.93 -11.09
CA MET A 21 -0.54 -6.89 -10.79
C MET A 21 0.23 -7.36 -12.02
N GLN A 22 1.39 -6.76 -12.29
CA GLN A 22 2.25 -7.22 -13.39
C GLN A 22 2.77 -8.65 -13.19
N HIS A 23 2.70 -9.19 -11.96
CA HIS A 23 3.17 -10.53 -11.64
C HIS A 23 2.15 -11.31 -10.82
N PHE A 24 2.02 -12.60 -11.14
CA PHE A 24 1.27 -13.53 -10.31
C PHE A 24 1.84 -13.52 -8.89
N ALA A 25 1.00 -13.07 -7.95
CA ALA A 25 1.21 -13.19 -6.52
C ALA A 25 1.87 -14.53 -6.17
N ILE A 26 2.88 -14.50 -5.29
CA ILE A 26 3.34 -15.71 -4.63
C ILE A 26 2.17 -16.20 -3.77
N GLY A 27 1.33 -17.07 -4.35
CA GLY A 27 0.15 -17.58 -3.67
C GLY A 27 0.52 -18.22 -2.34
N GLU A 28 -0.43 -18.22 -1.39
CA GLU A 28 -0.32 -18.66 0.01
C GLU A 28 0.91 -19.54 0.29
N LEU A 29 1.88 -18.99 1.02
CA LEU A 29 3.04 -19.73 1.51
C LEU A 29 2.63 -20.66 2.68
N HIS A 30 2.04 -21.81 2.37
CA HIS A 30 1.87 -22.90 3.35
C HIS A 30 2.83 -24.08 3.11
N GLY A 31 3.77 -24.29 4.04
CA GLY A 31 4.63 -25.50 4.12
C GLY A 31 6.00 -25.42 3.41
N HIS A 32 6.73 -26.54 3.36
CA HIS A 32 8.08 -26.61 2.77
C HIS A 32 8.14 -26.29 1.27
N SER A 33 7.03 -26.47 0.55
CA SER A 33 6.90 -26.08 -0.87
C SER A 33 6.99 -24.56 -1.07
N SER A 34 6.69 -23.79 -0.03
CA SER A 34 6.71 -22.33 -0.05
C SER A 34 8.12 -21.75 -0.03
N ILE A 35 9.05 -22.37 0.70
CA ILE A 35 10.48 -22.02 0.67
C ILE A 35 11.05 -22.29 -0.72
N ALA A 36 10.70 -23.43 -1.33
CA ALA A 36 11.12 -23.74 -2.69
C ALA A 36 10.55 -22.74 -3.72
N ARG A 37 9.29 -22.30 -3.56
CA ARG A 37 8.70 -21.24 -4.39
C ARG A 37 9.40 -19.90 -4.21
N LEU A 38 9.73 -19.52 -2.98
CA LEU A 38 10.43 -18.29 -2.68
C LEU A 38 11.85 -18.30 -3.28
N LEU A 39 12.58 -19.41 -3.13
CA LEU A 39 13.90 -19.60 -3.75
C LEU A 39 13.84 -19.55 -5.28
N LEU A 40 12.85 -20.19 -5.89
CA LEU A 40 12.63 -20.12 -7.34
C LEU A 40 12.28 -18.69 -7.79
N PHE A 41 11.52 -17.96 -6.99
CA PHE A 41 11.18 -16.56 -7.24
C PHE A 41 12.44 -15.68 -7.21
N TYR A 42 13.25 -15.78 -6.17
CA TYR A 42 14.54 -15.06 -6.09
C TYR A 42 15.51 -15.46 -7.20
N ALA A 43 15.56 -16.74 -7.58
CA ALA A 43 16.37 -17.19 -8.71
C ALA A 43 15.90 -16.53 -10.01
N ARG A 44 14.58 -16.46 -10.26
CA ARG A 44 14.02 -15.79 -11.44
C ARG A 44 14.34 -14.29 -11.47
N ILE A 45 14.32 -13.63 -10.32
CA ILE A 45 14.76 -12.24 -10.19
C ILE A 45 16.25 -12.13 -10.55
N LEU A 46 17.10 -12.99 -9.98
CA LEU A 46 18.54 -12.97 -10.23
C LEU A 46 18.88 -13.18 -11.71
N PHE A 47 18.12 -14.02 -12.40
CA PHE A 47 18.26 -14.26 -13.84
C PHE A 47 17.55 -13.22 -14.72
N GLY A 48 16.94 -12.18 -14.14
CA GLY A 48 16.23 -11.14 -14.89
C GLY A 48 14.95 -11.61 -15.60
N ILE A 49 14.41 -12.77 -15.20
CA ILE A 49 13.17 -13.33 -15.75
C ILE A 49 11.95 -12.63 -15.15
N VAL A 50 12.07 -12.16 -13.91
CA VAL A 50 11.02 -11.44 -13.18
C VAL A 50 11.57 -10.07 -12.77
N ASP A 51 10.84 -9.02 -13.14
CA ASP A 51 11.12 -7.67 -12.69
C ASP A 51 10.31 -7.39 -11.41
N HIS A 52 11.01 -7.28 -10.28
CA HIS A 52 10.42 -7.01 -8.98
C HIS A 52 10.35 -5.51 -8.66
N THR A 53 10.88 -4.64 -9.54
CA THR A 53 10.93 -3.18 -9.30
C THR A 53 9.56 -2.52 -9.37
N GLN A 54 8.56 -3.20 -9.93
CA GLN A 54 7.18 -2.74 -10.09
C GLN A 54 6.22 -3.27 -9.02
N GLY A 55 6.75 -3.94 -8.00
CA GLY A 55 5.97 -4.53 -6.93
C GLY A 55 5.50 -5.96 -7.22
N THR A 56 5.32 -6.73 -6.15
CA THR A 56 5.01 -8.17 -6.15
C THR A 56 3.84 -8.53 -5.23
N GLY A 57 3.22 -7.53 -4.62
CA GLY A 57 2.23 -7.64 -3.55
C GLY A 57 0.80 -7.88 -4.02
N ILE A 58 -0.05 -8.40 -3.12
CA ILE A 58 -1.41 -8.89 -3.44
C ILE A 58 -2.50 -7.80 -3.29
N SER A 59 -2.14 -6.56 -2.95
CA SER A 59 -3.01 -5.36 -2.92
C SER A 59 -4.47 -5.64 -2.49
N ASN A 60 -4.62 -6.21 -1.30
CA ASN A 60 -5.88 -6.74 -0.77
C ASN A 60 -6.24 -6.22 0.63
N SER A 61 -5.42 -5.34 1.21
CA SER A 61 -5.53 -5.00 2.64
C SER A 61 -6.36 -3.76 2.94
N GLY A 62 -6.46 -2.82 1.99
CA GLY A 62 -7.19 -1.57 2.21
C GLY A 62 -7.33 -0.72 0.96
N LEU A 63 -8.15 0.32 1.05
CA LEU A 63 -8.32 1.34 0.03
C LEU A 63 -8.26 2.73 0.66
N VAL A 64 -7.53 3.66 0.04
CA VAL A 64 -7.52 5.07 0.43
C VAL A 64 -7.74 5.96 -0.78
N CYS A 65 -8.51 7.03 -0.62
CA CYS A 65 -8.65 8.07 -1.62
C CYS A 65 -7.72 9.23 -1.26
N PHE A 66 -6.73 9.51 -2.10
CA PHE A 66 -5.77 10.58 -1.88
C PHE A 66 -5.35 11.23 -3.19
N ASN A 67 -5.25 12.56 -3.21
CA ASN A 67 -4.89 13.34 -4.41
C ASN A 67 -5.68 12.90 -5.67
N ARG A 68 -6.99 12.72 -5.50
CA ARG A 68 -7.96 12.27 -6.53
C ARG A 68 -7.65 10.89 -7.14
N ARG A 69 -6.94 10.04 -6.41
CA ARG A 69 -6.61 8.66 -6.79
C ARG A 69 -7.16 7.70 -5.75
N LEU A 70 -7.74 6.60 -6.20
CA LEU A 70 -8.05 5.46 -5.35
C LEU A 70 -6.82 4.56 -5.32
N LEU A 71 -6.27 4.33 -4.14
CA LEU A 71 -5.07 3.54 -3.94
C LEU A 71 -5.45 2.24 -3.22
N ALA A 72 -5.15 1.11 -3.84
CA ALA A 72 -5.28 -0.21 -3.27
C ALA A 72 -3.98 -0.58 -2.54
N MET A 73 -4.10 -0.83 -1.25
CA MET A 73 -2.96 -0.93 -0.32
C MET A 73 -2.51 -2.39 -0.15
N PHE A 74 -1.20 -2.57 0.03
CA PHE A 74 -0.57 -3.82 0.44
C PHE A 74 0.54 -3.53 1.44
N GLU A 75 0.71 -4.40 2.43
CA GLU A 75 1.60 -4.14 3.57
C GLU A 75 3.09 -4.22 3.21
N ASP A 76 3.44 -5.09 2.25
CA ASP A 76 4.82 -5.32 1.84
C ASP A 76 5.14 -4.75 0.44
N ASP A 77 4.32 -3.85 -0.10
CA ASP A 77 4.52 -3.32 -1.45
C ASP A 77 3.95 -1.90 -1.60
N LEU A 78 4.30 -1.26 -2.72
CA LEU A 78 3.74 0.01 -3.12
C LEU A 78 2.23 -0.11 -3.41
N PRO A 79 1.45 0.95 -3.17
CA PRO A 79 0.04 0.94 -3.48
C PRO A 79 -0.20 0.91 -5.00
N TYR A 80 -1.29 0.29 -5.42
CA TYR A 80 -1.73 0.30 -6.81
C TYR A 80 -2.82 1.36 -7.00
N GLN A 81 -2.66 2.20 -8.02
CA GLN A 81 -3.73 3.11 -8.39
C GLN A 81 -4.83 2.34 -9.14
N VAL A 82 -6.05 2.48 -8.64
CA VAL A 82 -7.27 2.01 -9.28
C VAL A 82 -8.07 3.23 -9.74
N CYS A 83 -8.67 3.13 -10.91
CA CYS A 83 -9.56 4.14 -11.46
C CYS A 83 -10.98 3.58 -11.53
N ILE A 84 -11.97 4.44 -11.22
CA ILE A 84 -13.37 4.17 -11.55
C ILE A 84 -13.62 4.81 -12.91
N THR A 85 -13.96 4.00 -13.91
CA THR A 85 -14.19 4.47 -15.28
C THR A 85 -15.50 5.25 -15.39
N PRO A 86 -15.71 6.04 -16.46
CA PRO A 86 -17.00 6.67 -16.73
C PRO A 86 -18.18 5.70 -16.86
N SER A 87 -17.91 4.41 -17.16
CA SER A 87 -18.91 3.35 -17.20
C SER A 87 -19.17 2.68 -15.84
N ASN A 88 -18.63 3.25 -14.74
CA ASN A 88 -18.66 2.69 -13.38
C ASN A 88 -17.97 1.31 -13.26
N ASP A 89 -17.00 1.03 -14.12
CA ASP A 89 -16.13 -0.14 -13.98
C ASP A 89 -14.83 0.22 -13.23
N LEU A 90 -14.03 -0.78 -12.87
CA LEU A 90 -12.76 -0.62 -12.19
C LEU A 90 -11.60 -0.98 -13.13
N GLU A 91 -10.59 -0.14 -13.21
CA GLU A 91 -9.38 -0.40 -13.98
C GLU A 91 -8.15 -0.17 -13.10
N THR A 92 -7.19 -1.10 -13.15
CA THR A 92 -5.89 -0.89 -12.49
C THR A 92 -5.02 -0.06 -13.42
N VAL A 93 -4.53 1.07 -12.92
CA VAL A 93 -3.72 1.99 -13.71
C VAL A 93 -2.26 1.54 -13.69
N SER A 94 -1.66 1.52 -12.50
CA SER A 94 -0.27 1.09 -12.29
C SER A 94 0.03 1.03 -10.80
N CYS A 95 1.20 0.50 -10.46
CA CYS A 95 1.85 0.78 -9.19
C CYS A 95 2.07 2.30 -9.01
N TYR A 96 1.93 2.81 -7.79
CA TYR A 96 2.01 4.24 -7.46
C TYR A 96 3.07 4.52 -6.39
N ASP A 97 4.21 5.04 -6.83
CA ASP A 97 5.39 5.34 -6.01
C ASP A 97 5.46 6.81 -5.54
N PHE A 98 4.35 7.55 -5.67
CA PHE A 98 4.28 8.99 -5.38
C PHE A 98 5.34 9.81 -6.15
N GLN A 99 5.50 9.56 -7.46
CA GLN A 99 6.49 10.24 -8.31
C GLN A 99 7.93 9.95 -7.85
N GLY A 100 8.19 8.71 -7.46
CA GLY A 100 9.49 8.22 -6.97
C GLY A 100 9.86 8.67 -5.56
N GLN A 101 8.94 9.30 -4.82
CA GLN A 101 9.16 9.75 -3.44
C GLN A 101 9.02 8.60 -2.43
N LEU A 102 8.24 7.57 -2.77
CA LEU A 102 8.04 6.39 -1.95
C LEU A 102 8.92 5.25 -2.49
N ARG A 103 9.93 4.86 -1.70
CA ARG A 103 10.87 3.78 -2.03
C ARG A 103 10.71 2.54 -1.17
N SER A 104 9.79 2.60 -0.22
CA SER A 104 9.55 1.57 0.79
C SER A 104 8.04 1.38 0.94
N ALA A 105 7.62 0.26 1.49
CA ALA A 105 6.20 -0.01 1.69
C ALA A 105 5.55 1.04 2.62
N MET A 106 4.24 1.16 2.47
CA MET A 106 3.34 1.93 3.34
C MET A 106 2.58 0.93 4.19
N ILE A 107 2.22 1.28 5.43
CA ILE A 107 1.24 0.46 6.13
C ILE A 107 -0.12 0.62 5.45
N VAL A 108 -1.00 -0.36 5.64
CA VAL A 108 -2.23 -0.47 4.84
C VAL A 108 -3.36 0.45 5.31
N HIS A 109 -3.16 1.15 6.43
CA HIS A 109 -4.15 2.03 7.08
C HIS A 109 -3.67 3.49 7.22
N PRO A 110 -3.23 4.16 6.14
CA PRO A 110 -2.82 5.55 6.22
C PRO A 110 -4.01 6.43 6.61
N LYS A 111 -3.74 7.54 7.30
CA LYS A 111 -4.80 8.43 7.81
C LYS A 111 -4.81 9.76 7.08
N LEU A 112 -5.92 10.05 6.38
CA LEU A 112 -6.15 11.34 5.76
C LEU A 112 -6.73 12.31 6.77
N ASP A 113 -6.05 13.42 7.03
CA ASP A 113 -6.61 14.50 7.84
C ASP A 113 -7.65 15.30 7.02
N PRO A 114 -8.91 15.34 7.46
CA PRO A 114 -9.98 16.03 6.73
C PRO A 114 -9.83 17.56 6.71
N VAL A 115 -9.04 18.15 7.62
CA VAL A 115 -8.86 19.60 7.70
C VAL A 115 -7.71 20.06 6.80
N SER A 116 -6.53 19.44 6.93
CA SER A 116 -5.36 19.84 6.13
C SER A 116 -5.25 19.12 4.79
N GLY A 117 -5.97 18.00 4.59
CA GLY A 117 -5.84 17.14 3.42
C GLY A 117 -4.52 16.35 3.38
N LYS A 118 -3.71 16.37 4.44
CA LYS A 118 -2.47 15.59 4.53
C LYS A 118 -2.77 14.12 4.76
N LEU A 119 -2.04 13.25 4.08
CA LEU A 119 -2.06 11.81 4.31
C LEU A 119 -0.88 11.44 5.20
N PHE A 120 -1.17 10.97 6.41
CA PHE A 120 -0.17 10.50 7.36
C PHE A 120 0.01 9.00 7.21
N ASP A 121 1.24 8.53 7.38
CA ASP A 121 1.52 7.10 7.32
C ASP A 121 2.76 6.67 8.12
N LEU A 122 2.89 5.36 8.32
CA LEU A 122 4.04 4.70 8.92
C LEU A 122 4.74 3.79 7.91
N PHE A 123 6.01 3.53 8.19
CA PHE A 123 6.77 2.42 7.61
C PHE A 123 7.45 1.67 8.74
N TYR A 124 7.39 0.34 8.72
CA TYR A 124 8.16 -0.50 9.63
C TYR A 124 9.09 -1.42 8.86
N ASP A 125 10.24 -1.74 9.47
CA ASP A 125 11.24 -2.67 8.96
C ASP A 125 11.53 -3.73 10.02
N VAL A 126 11.41 -5.00 9.66
CA VAL A 126 11.61 -6.12 10.60
C VAL A 126 13.05 -6.64 10.63
N VAL A 127 13.92 -6.10 9.78
CA VAL A 127 15.30 -6.56 9.59
C VAL A 127 16.30 -5.52 10.06
N GLN A 128 16.14 -4.25 9.64
CA GLN A 128 17.15 -3.20 9.84
C GLN A 128 16.60 -1.97 10.56
N LYS A 129 17.41 -1.38 11.45
CA LYS A 129 17.13 -0.06 12.03
C LYS A 129 17.26 1.07 10.98
N PRO A 130 16.43 2.12 11.03
CA PRO A 130 15.35 2.32 12.00
C PRO A 130 14.12 1.45 11.70
N TYR A 131 13.62 0.74 12.73
CA TYR A 131 12.50 -0.20 12.59
C TYR A 131 11.15 0.47 12.37
N LEU A 132 11.03 1.76 12.69
CA LEU A 132 9.79 2.50 12.52
C LEU A 132 10.10 3.93 12.06
N LYS A 133 9.39 4.36 11.02
CA LYS A 133 9.43 5.72 10.51
C LYS A 133 8.02 6.25 10.33
N TYR A 134 7.90 7.56 10.47
CA TYR A 134 6.71 8.33 10.18
C TYR A 134 6.99 9.32 9.05
N TYR A 135 6.00 9.51 8.18
CA TYR A 135 6.01 10.56 7.18
C TYR A 135 4.58 10.95 6.83
N SER A 136 4.46 12.02 6.03
CA SER A 136 3.19 12.50 5.52
C SER A 136 3.31 12.94 4.08
N PHE A 137 2.19 12.95 3.35
CA PHE A 137 2.08 13.58 2.04
C PHE A 137 1.20 14.82 2.14
N SER A 138 1.65 15.92 1.54
CA SER A 138 0.82 17.11 1.34
C SER A 138 -0.34 16.81 0.38
N PRO A 139 -1.43 17.60 0.36
CA PRO A 139 -2.52 17.42 -0.60
C PRO A 139 -2.06 17.38 -2.06
N ASP A 140 -0.95 18.07 -2.37
CA ASP A 140 -0.35 18.12 -3.71
C ASP A 140 0.49 16.87 -4.05
N GLY A 141 0.67 15.96 -3.10
CA GLY A 141 1.42 14.71 -3.26
C GLY A 141 2.90 14.81 -2.89
N TRP A 142 3.34 15.84 -2.16
CA TRP A 142 4.73 15.96 -1.72
C TRP A 142 4.97 15.27 -0.38
N LYS A 143 5.94 14.37 -0.34
CA LYS A 143 6.34 13.64 0.86
C LYS A 143 7.13 14.56 1.80
N SER A 144 6.84 14.50 3.09
CA SER A 144 7.70 15.06 4.13
C SER A 144 8.99 14.24 4.26
N PRO A 145 10.03 14.78 4.91
CA PRO A 145 11.13 13.95 5.39
C PRO A 145 10.64 12.81 6.28
N ASP A 146 11.35 11.69 6.25
CA ASP A 146 11.14 10.59 7.17
C ASP A 146 11.55 11.02 8.58
N ILE A 147 10.70 10.73 9.57
CA ILE A 147 11.00 10.92 10.98
C ILE A 147 11.11 9.55 11.62
N GLU A 148 12.29 9.25 12.15
CA GLU A 148 12.54 7.98 12.84
C GLU A 148 11.83 7.96 14.20
N ILE A 149 11.16 6.86 14.50
CA ILE A 149 10.56 6.61 15.81
C ILE A 149 11.37 5.50 16.47
N PRO A 150 12.18 5.83 17.50
CA PRO A 150 12.97 4.82 18.19
C PRO A 150 12.07 3.78 18.84
N VAL A 151 12.23 2.52 18.43
CA VAL A 151 11.66 1.34 19.07
C VAL A 151 12.78 0.35 19.31
N ASP A 152 12.72 -0.37 20.44
CA ASP A 152 13.79 -1.27 20.87
C ASP A 152 13.88 -2.51 19.99
N GLU A 153 12.73 -3.00 19.55
CA GLU A 153 12.56 -4.25 18.80
C GLU A 153 11.74 -4.00 17.51
N PRO A 154 11.91 -4.85 16.48
CA PRO A 154 11.10 -4.80 15.28
C PRO A 154 9.65 -5.23 15.59
N THR A 155 8.76 -4.25 15.68
CA THR A 155 7.32 -4.46 15.93
C THR A 155 6.53 -4.26 14.65
N MET A 156 5.64 -5.21 14.32
CA MET A 156 4.70 -5.06 13.21
C MET A 156 3.65 -3.99 13.56
N MET A 157 3.52 -2.98 12.70
CA MET A 157 2.61 -1.86 12.90
C MET A 157 1.51 -1.88 11.84
N HIS A 158 0.42 -2.58 12.13
CA HIS A 158 -0.69 -2.68 11.17
C HIS A 158 -1.48 -1.36 11.06
N ASP A 159 -1.76 -0.71 12.19
CA ASP A 159 -2.63 0.46 12.26
C ASP A 159 -2.15 1.47 13.32
N PHE A 160 -2.63 2.70 13.20
CA PHE A 160 -2.38 3.81 14.11
C PHE A 160 -3.56 4.77 14.12
N ALA A 161 -3.51 5.83 14.93
CA ALA A 161 -4.52 6.88 14.90
C ALA A 161 -3.90 8.28 14.81
N ILE A 162 -4.69 9.24 14.33
CA ILE A 162 -4.34 10.66 14.32
C ILE A 162 -5.38 11.47 15.09
N THR A 163 -4.93 12.57 15.66
CA THR A 163 -5.74 13.62 16.29
C THR A 163 -5.36 14.96 15.68
N ASP A 164 -5.93 16.06 16.17
CA ASP A 164 -5.57 17.42 15.75
C ASP A 164 -4.08 17.75 16.01
N ARG A 165 -3.44 17.06 16.97
CA ARG A 165 -2.09 17.40 17.47
C ARG A 165 -1.12 16.22 17.56
N PHE A 166 -1.64 15.01 17.64
CA PHE A 166 -0.84 13.83 17.94
C PHE A 166 -1.14 12.69 16.98
N MET A 167 -0.08 11.93 16.70
CA MET A 167 -0.15 10.59 16.15
C MET A 167 -0.07 9.60 17.31
N VAL A 168 -0.97 8.63 17.35
CA VAL A 168 -1.04 7.60 18.39
C VAL A 168 -0.65 6.27 17.77
N ILE A 169 0.50 5.75 18.19
CA ILE A 169 1.09 4.53 17.65
C ILE A 169 1.00 3.45 18.73
N PRO A 170 0.28 2.34 18.48
CA PRO A 170 0.21 1.24 19.43
C PRO A 170 1.51 0.42 19.36
N ASN A 171 2.30 0.45 20.43
CA ASN A 171 3.44 -0.45 20.57
C ASN A 171 2.97 -1.74 21.26
N GLN A 172 2.75 -2.80 20.48
CA GLN A 172 2.24 -4.11 20.94
C GLN A 172 3.29 -5.20 20.82
#